data_AF-A0A2V7PC09-F1
#
_entry.id   AF-A0A2V7PC09-F1
#
_cell.length_a   1.000
_cell.length_b   1.000
_cell.length_c   1.000
_cell.angle_alpha   90.00
_cell.angle_beta   90.00
_cell.angle_gamma   90.00
#
_symmetry.space_group_name_H-M   'P 1'
#
loop_
_entity.id
_entity.type
_entity.pdbx_description
1 polymer ?
#
loop_
_entity_poly.entity_id
_entity_poly.type
_entity_poly.pdbx_seq_one_letter_code
_entity_poly.pdbx_strand_id
1 'polypeptide(L)'
;MGESSLISLYEHRSELLNQLSTALRGRTVALWRVARGGLAMTEAVSRRPPPAGAVEFDVAGVLRRWGRLALPQSLWIGCRVDADRWHVAAVRNDPPAPPPTGLERRSPERLVVELGGRCLGAHERAWLAVDRRSVFLWSALDLLEDCAGRVRTEQGLSDTGRADVLADLASVKDVIEGALQA
;
A
#
# COMPACT_ATOMS: atom_id res chain seq x y z
N MET A 1 8.10 -1.53 -11.92
CA MET A 1 8.03 -1.32 -10.46
C MET A 1 9.41 -1.60 -9.89
N GLY A 2 10.11 -0.58 -9.41
CA GLY A 2 11.48 -0.71 -8.91
C GLY A 2 11.52 -1.37 -7.53
N GLU A 3 12.57 -2.13 -7.26
CA GLU A 3 12.83 -2.83 -5.98
C GLU A 3 12.80 -1.86 -4.78
N SER A 4 13.25 -0.62 -4.98
CA SER A 4 13.23 0.45 -3.97
C SER A 4 11.81 0.86 -3.54
N SER A 5 10.83 0.82 -4.45
CA SER A 5 9.44 1.16 -4.17
C SER A 5 8.76 0.10 -3.29
N LEU A 6 9.07 -1.18 -3.52
CA LEU A 6 8.59 -2.29 -2.70
C LEU A 6 9.17 -2.26 -1.28
N ILE A 7 10.46 -1.91 -1.15
CA ILE A 7 11.12 -1.75 0.15
C ILE A 7 10.44 -0.64 0.95
N SER A 8 10.19 0.52 0.34
CA SER A 8 9.49 1.65 0.98
C SER A 8 8.08 1.26 1.45
N LEU A 9 7.32 0.53 0.64
CA LEU A 9 5.99 0.05 1.03
C LEU A 9 6.03 -0.91 2.22
N TYR A 10 7.00 -1.83 2.22
CA TYR A 10 7.20 -2.77 3.33
C TYR A 10 7.57 -2.05 4.63
N GLU A 11 8.48 -1.08 4.57
CA GLU A 11 8.89 -0.27 5.72
C GLU A 11 7.71 0.50 6.31
N HIS A 12 6.91 1.15 5.46
CA HIS A 12 5.74 1.90 5.90
C HIS A 12 4.67 0.99 6.54
N ARG A 13 4.41 -0.18 5.93
CA ARG A 13 3.53 -1.21 6.52
C ARG A 13 4.05 -1.64 7.88
N SER A 14 5.34 -1.94 7.99
CA SER A 14 5.96 -2.40 9.23
C SER A 14 5.89 -1.35 10.34
N GLU A 15 6.09 -0.08 10.01
CA GLU A 15 5.98 1.02 10.97
C GLU A 15 4.57 1.16 11.55
N LEU A 16 3.55 1.11 10.69
CA LEU A 16 2.17 1.11 11.16
C LEU A 16 1.88 -0.11 12.05
N LEU A 17 2.36 -1.30 11.66
CA LEU A 17 2.21 -2.51 12.50
C LEU A 17 2.92 -2.37 13.85
N ASN A 18 4.04 -1.65 13.94
CA ASN A 18 4.72 -1.35 15.22
C ASN A 18 3.88 -0.45 16.13
N GLN A 19 3.24 0.57 15.56
CA GLN A 19 2.35 1.47 16.30
C GLN A 19 1.13 0.70 16.83
N LEU A 20 0.54 -0.18 16.01
CA LEU A 20 -0.54 -1.06 16.44
C LEU A 20 -0.08 -2.05 17.52
N SER A 21 1.13 -2.61 17.38
CA SER A 21 1.71 -3.48 18.39
C SER A 21 1.81 -2.77 19.74
N THR A 22 2.27 -1.52 19.74
CA THR A 22 2.32 -0.67 20.95
C THR A 22 0.93 -0.47 21.56
N ALA A 23 -0.07 -0.11 20.75
CA ALA A 23 -1.47 0.02 21.21
C ALA A 23 -2.06 -1.31 21.72
N LEU A 24 -1.57 -2.43 21.20
CA LEU A 24 -1.92 -3.78 21.61
C LEU A 24 -0.97 -4.33 22.71
N ARG A 25 -0.32 -3.48 23.51
CA ARG A 25 0.54 -3.88 24.64
C ARG A 25 1.73 -4.77 24.22
N GLY A 26 2.33 -4.47 23.07
CA GLY A 26 3.52 -5.16 22.55
C GLY A 26 3.25 -6.52 21.89
N ARG A 27 1.99 -6.88 21.63
CA ARG A 27 1.64 -8.11 20.92
C ARG A 27 2.06 -8.03 19.45
N THR A 28 2.46 -9.17 18.88
CA THR A 28 2.77 -9.26 17.46
C THR A 28 1.53 -8.99 16.62
N VAL A 29 1.69 -8.12 15.62
CA VAL A 29 0.66 -7.81 14.62
C VAL A 29 1.20 -8.18 13.25
N ALA A 30 0.37 -8.86 12.47
CA ALA A 30 0.74 -9.38 11.17
C ALA A 30 -0.24 -8.88 10.10
N LEU A 31 0.32 -8.62 8.92
CA LEU A 31 -0.42 -8.37 7.70
C LEU A 31 -0.27 -9.58 6.79
N TRP A 32 -1.40 -10.11 6.31
CA TRP A 32 -1.43 -11.22 5.37
C TRP A 32 -2.16 -10.85 4.09
N ARG A 33 -1.72 -11.44 2.98
CA ARG A 33 -2.40 -11.46 1.71
C ARG A 33 -2.93 -12.85 1.41
N VAL A 34 -4.19 -12.94 1.01
CA VAL A 34 -4.78 -14.22 0.58
C VAL A 34 -4.31 -14.53 -0.85
N ALA A 35 -3.52 -15.58 -1.01
CA ALA A 35 -3.05 -16.08 -2.30
C ALA A 35 -4.17 -16.72 -3.12
N ARG A 36 -3.95 -16.84 -4.44
CA ARG A 36 -4.81 -17.67 -5.31
C ARG A 36 -4.67 -19.13 -4.85
N GLY A 37 -5.76 -19.71 -4.34
CA GLY A 37 -5.75 -21.01 -3.65
C GLY A 37 -6.17 -20.92 -2.17
N GLY A 38 -6.34 -19.70 -1.64
CA GLY A 38 -6.91 -19.50 -0.31
C GLY A 38 -5.91 -19.70 0.83
N LEU A 39 -4.61 -19.76 0.56
CA LEU A 39 -3.57 -19.68 1.60
C LEU A 39 -3.26 -18.22 1.93
N ALA A 40 -2.88 -17.94 3.18
CA ALA A 40 -2.47 -16.60 3.60
C ALA A 40 -0.93 -16.50 3.58
N MET A 41 -0.40 -15.50 2.87
CA MET A 41 1.03 -15.18 2.83
C MET A 41 1.30 -13.94 3.70
N THR A 42 2.31 -14.00 4.55
CA THR A 42 2.70 -12.85 5.40
C THR A 42 3.37 -11.78 4.53
N GLU A 43 2.81 -10.56 4.55
CA GLU A 43 3.32 -9.40 3.81
C GLU A 43 4.21 -8.52 4.69
N ALA A 44 3.85 -8.38 5.97
CA ALA A 44 4.58 -7.57 6.93
C ALA A 44 4.23 -7.99 8.36
N VAL A 45 5.12 -7.68 9.30
CA VAL A 45 4.98 -7.99 10.73
C VAL A 45 5.57 -6.87 11.57
N SER A 46 4.97 -6.60 12.73
CA SER A 46 5.55 -5.69 13.72
C SER A 46 6.93 -6.19 14.18
N ARG A 47 7.96 -5.33 14.18
CA ARG A 47 9.37 -5.64 14.49
C ARG A 47 9.60 -6.05 15.95
N ARG A 48 9.76 -7.36 16.13
CA ARG A 48 10.75 -8.15 16.91
C ARG A 48 10.82 -9.49 16.15
N PRO A 49 11.88 -10.32 16.20
CA PRO A 49 11.73 -11.67 15.65
C PRO A 49 10.50 -12.29 16.33
N PRO A 50 9.43 -12.59 15.58
CA PRO A 50 8.20 -13.05 16.17
C PRO A 50 8.48 -14.41 16.83
N PRO A 51 7.91 -14.71 18.00
CA PRO A 51 7.96 -16.06 18.53
C PRO A 51 7.49 -17.04 17.45
N ALA A 52 8.09 -18.23 17.38
CA ALA A 52 7.66 -19.27 16.44
C ALA A 52 6.13 -19.47 16.55
N GLY A 53 5.43 -19.49 15.40
CA GLY A 53 3.97 -19.62 15.36
C GLY A 53 3.17 -18.38 15.79
N ALA A 54 3.79 -17.22 16.05
CA ALA A 54 3.05 -15.98 16.35
C ALA A 54 2.40 -15.32 15.11
N VAL A 55 2.76 -15.80 13.91
CA VAL A 55 2.37 -15.23 12.61
C VAL A 55 1.79 -16.26 11.64
N GLU A 56 1.83 -17.53 12.02
CA GLU A 56 1.17 -18.60 11.28
C GLU A 56 -0.32 -18.61 11.65
N PHE A 57 -1.14 -18.19 10.71
CA PHE A 57 -2.58 -18.13 10.89
C PHE A 57 -3.29 -18.37 9.55
N ASP A 58 -4.10 -19.42 9.49
CA ASP A 58 -4.95 -19.70 8.32
C ASP A 58 -6.16 -18.75 8.29
N VAL A 59 -5.90 -17.52 7.87
CA VAL A 59 -6.92 -16.46 7.73
C VAL A 59 -8.12 -16.97 6.93
N ALA A 60 -7.87 -17.62 5.79
CA ALA A 60 -8.93 -18.04 4.90
C ALA A 60 -9.76 -19.17 5.49
N GLY A 61 -9.14 -20.18 6.12
CA GLY A 61 -9.86 -21.24 6.80
C GLY A 61 -10.68 -20.74 7.99
N VAL A 62 -10.15 -19.81 8.77
CA VAL A 62 -10.89 -19.18 9.87
C VAL A 62 -12.10 -18.39 9.35
N LEU A 63 -11.90 -17.56 8.32
CA LEU A 63 -12.99 -16.80 7.73
C LEU A 63 -14.08 -17.71 7.15
N ARG A 64 -13.69 -18.81 6.48
CA ARG A 64 -14.63 -19.83 6.01
C ARG A 64 -15.46 -20.43 7.15
N ARG A 65 -14.83 -20.76 8.29
CA ARG A 65 -15.55 -21.24 9.49
C ARG A 65 -16.52 -20.20 10.07
N TRP A 66 -16.24 -18.92 9.90
CA TRP A 66 -17.14 -17.81 10.27
C TRP A 66 -18.18 -17.47 9.19
N GLY A 67 -18.31 -18.29 8.14
CA GLY A 67 -19.24 -18.05 7.03
C GLY A 67 -18.84 -16.86 6.15
N ARG A 68 -17.57 -16.47 6.15
CA ARG A 68 -17.03 -15.35 5.36
C ARG A 68 -16.09 -15.86 4.27
N LEU A 69 -16.17 -15.24 3.10
CA LEU A 69 -15.25 -15.50 2.00
C LEU A 69 -14.16 -14.44 1.99
N ALA A 70 -12.90 -14.88 1.96
CA ALA A 70 -11.78 -14.00 1.69
C ALA A 70 -11.57 -13.93 0.17
N LEU A 71 -11.63 -12.73 -0.39
CA LEU A 71 -11.38 -12.55 -1.82
C LEU A 71 -9.90 -12.83 -2.13
N PRO A 72 -9.58 -13.40 -3.30
CA PRO A 72 -8.20 -13.52 -3.74
C PRO A 72 -7.50 -12.15 -3.71
N GLN A 73 -6.24 -12.13 -3.28
CA GLN A 73 -5.41 -10.93 -3.12
C GLN A 73 -5.87 -9.94 -2.04
N SER A 74 -6.93 -10.25 -1.28
CA SER A 74 -7.37 -9.41 -0.16
C SER A 74 -6.33 -9.39 0.96
N LEU A 75 -6.18 -8.22 1.57
CA LEU A 75 -5.29 -7.99 2.70
C LEU A 75 -6.07 -8.06 4.02
N TRP A 76 -5.44 -8.67 5.02
CA TRP A 76 -5.99 -8.88 6.35
C TRP A 76 -4.93 -8.60 7.40
N ILE A 77 -5.33 -7.93 8.46
CA ILE A 77 -4.48 -7.69 9.62
C ILE A 77 -4.99 -8.53 10.78
N GLY A 78 -4.09 -9.01 11.63
CA GLY A 78 -4.50 -9.64 12.86
C GLY A 78 -3.44 -9.68 13.94
N CYS A 79 -3.92 -9.98 15.13
CA CYS A 79 -3.14 -10.08 16.35
C CYS A 79 -3.71 -11.19 17.21
N ARG A 80 -2.82 -12.03 17.74
CA ARG A 80 -3.17 -13.05 18.72
C ARG A 80 -3.29 -12.39 20.10
N VAL A 81 -4.48 -12.48 20.70
CA VAL A 81 -4.79 -11.87 22.00
C VAL A 81 -4.49 -12.80 23.18
N ASP A 82 -4.72 -14.10 22.99
CA ASP A 82 -4.38 -15.20 23.89
C ASP A 82 -4.15 -16.47 23.07
N ALA A 83 -3.93 -17.62 23.70
CA ALA A 83 -3.55 -18.87 23.03
C ALA A 83 -4.47 -19.24 21.85
N ASP A 84 -5.78 -19.01 21.97
CA ASP A 84 -6.79 -19.47 21.00
C ASP A 84 -7.59 -18.33 20.35
N ARG A 85 -7.46 -17.09 20.83
CA ARG A 85 -8.24 -15.96 20.35
C ARG A 85 -7.42 -15.04 19.45
N TRP A 86 -7.86 -14.96 18.21
CA TRP A 86 -7.38 -14.00 17.23
C TRP A 86 -8.38 -12.86 17.06
N HIS A 87 -7.86 -11.64 16.96
CA HIS A 87 -8.58 -10.53 16.36
C HIS A 87 -8.05 -10.31 14.96
N VAL A 88 -8.97 -10.26 14.00
CA VAL A 88 -8.67 -10.17 12.58
C VAL A 88 -9.60 -9.14 11.96
N ALA A 89 -9.06 -8.29 11.09
CA ALA A 89 -9.84 -7.33 10.32
C ALA A 89 -9.37 -7.30 8.87
N ALA A 90 -10.31 -7.05 7.95
CA ALA A 90 -9.98 -6.77 6.56
C ALA A 90 -9.28 -5.41 6.46
N VAL A 91 -8.25 -5.35 5.62
CA VAL A 91 -7.72 -4.06 5.16
C VAL A 91 -8.70 -3.50 4.15
N ARG A 92 -9.31 -2.36 4.49
CA ARG A 92 -10.42 -1.77 3.74
C ARG A 92 -10.37 -0.26 3.84
N ASN A 93 -10.98 0.38 2.86
CA ASN A 93 -11.09 1.83 2.87
C ASN A 93 -12.35 2.33 3.59
N ASP A 94 -13.42 1.54 3.53
CA ASP A 94 -14.71 1.93 4.07
C ASP A 94 -14.78 1.66 5.58
N PRO A 95 -15.44 2.55 6.36
CA PRO A 95 -15.67 2.29 7.77
C PRO A 95 -16.54 1.03 7.96
N PRO A 96 -16.39 0.30 9.08
CA PRO A 96 -17.38 -0.71 9.45
C PRO A 96 -18.76 -0.08 9.60
N ALA A 97 -19.80 -0.86 9.29
CA ALA A 97 -21.16 -0.52 9.70
C ALA A 97 -21.21 -0.33 11.23
N PRO A 98 -22.02 0.63 11.72
CA PRO A 98 -22.20 0.82 13.15
C PRO A 98 -22.83 -0.43 13.79
N PRO A 99 -22.60 -0.67 15.09
CA PRO A 99 -23.24 -1.77 15.79
C PRO A 99 -24.77 -1.63 15.73
N PRO A 100 -25.54 -2.72 15.55
CA PRO A 100 -26.99 -2.66 15.35
C PRO A 100 -27.76 -1.91 16.45
N THR A 101 -27.25 -1.96 17.68
CA THR A 101 -27.85 -1.30 18.83
C THR A 101 -27.23 0.07 19.16
N GLY A 102 -26.32 0.59 18.32
CA GLY A 102 -25.54 1.81 18.60
C GLY A 102 -24.49 1.67 19.71
N LEU A 103 -24.65 0.70 20.60
CA LEU A 103 -23.69 0.35 21.64
C LEU A 103 -22.53 -0.48 21.08
N GLU A 104 -21.30 -0.04 21.38
CA GLU A 104 -20.10 -0.78 21.04
C GLU A 104 -20.01 -2.08 21.85
N ARG A 105 -19.86 -3.21 21.16
CA ARG A 105 -19.74 -4.55 21.78
C ARG A 105 -18.38 -5.20 21.53
N ARG A 106 -17.54 -4.59 20.68
CA ARG A 106 -16.20 -5.05 20.36
C ARG A 106 -15.26 -4.69 21.50
N SER A 107 -14.32 -5.60 21.79
CA SER A 107 -13.23 -5.32 22.73
C SER A 107 -12.36 -4.16 22.22
N PRO A 108 -11.72 -3.39 23.12
CA PRO A 108 -10.75 -2.37 22.73
C PRO A 108 -9.68 -2.91 21.76
N GLU A 109 -9.19 -4.12 22.00
CA GLU A 109 -8.21 -4.79 21.15
C GLU A 109 -8.74 -5.03 19.75
N ARG A 110 -10.00 -5.46 19.62
CA ARG A 110 -10.64 -5.65 18.32
C ARG A 110 -10.81 -4.32 17.59
N LEU A 111 -11.15 -3.24 18.31
CA LEU A 111 -11.26 -1.91 17.71
C LEU A 111 -9.93 -1.41 17.17
N VAL A 112 -8.82 -1.63 17.88
CA VAL A 112 -7.48 -1.27 17.42
C VAL A 112 -7.13 -2.04 16.14
N VAL A 113 -7.42 -3.34 16.07
CA VAL A 113 -7.17 -4.14 14.84
C VAL A 113 -8.04 -3.66 13.68
N GLU A 114 -9.32 -3.34 13.92
CA GLU A 114 -10.22 -2.81 12.89
C GLU A 114 -9.80 -1.41 12.39
N LEU A 115 -9.32 -0.55 13.29
CA LEU A 115 -8.75 0.75 12.94
C LEU A 115 -7.45 0.58 12.14
N GLY A 116 -6.59 -0.35 12.55
CA GLY A 116 -5.37 -0.70 11.83
C GLY A 116 -5.64 -1.14 10.39
N GLY A 117 -6.65 -1.99 10.18
CA GLY A 117 -7.09 -2.39 8.84
C GLY A 117 -7.58 -1.21 8.00
N ARG A 118 -8.19 -0.19 8.61
CA ARG A 118 -8.62 1.03 7.92
C ARG A 118 -7.45 1.95 7.57
N CYS A 119 -6.53 2.17 8.52
CA CYS A 119 -5.34 2.99 8.28
C CYS A 119 -4.47 2.38 7.17
N LEU A 120 -4.24 1.06 7.21
CA LEU A 120 -3.56 0.36 6.12
C LEU A 120 -4.28 0.53 4.80
N GLY A 121 -5.62 0.41 4.76
CA GLY A 121 -6.38 0.59 3.52
C GLY A 121 -6.18 1.98 2.91
N ALA A 122 -6.23 3.02 3.75
CA ALA A 122 -5.94 4.39 3.34
C ALA A 122 -4.51 4.55 2.83
N HIS A 123 -3.52 3.95 3.49
CA HIS A 123 -2.12 3.97 3.04
C HIS A 123 -1.91 3.23 1.72
N GLU A 124 -2.46 2.02 1.56
CA GLU A 124 -2.40 1.26 0.30
C GLU A 124 -2.98 2.08 -0.86
N ARG A 125 -4.11 2.76 -0.63
CA ARG A 125 -4.72 3.64 -1.64
C ARG A 125 -3.83 4.84 -1.96
N ALA A 126 -3.28 5.50 -0.95
CA ALA A 126 -2.41 6.66 -1.14
C ALA A 126 -1.13 6.27 -1.91
N TRP A 127 -0.53 5.14 -1.54
CA TRP A 127 0.66 4.62 -2.21
C TRP A 127 0.40 4.26 -3.67
N LEU A 128 -0.71 3.56 -3.97
CA LEU A 128 -1.12 3.29 -5.36
C LEU A 128 -1.35 4.58 -6.17
N ALA A 129 -1.84 5.64 -5.53
CA ALA A 129 -2.03 6.92 -6.20
C ALA A 129 -0.69 7.63 -6.50
N VAL A 130 0.26 7.57 -5.57
CA VAL A 130 1.64 8.08 -5.77
C VAL A 130 2.34 7.29 -6.85
N ASP A 131 2.36 5.96 -6.76
CA ASP A 131 2.99 5.08 -7.75
C ASP A 131 2.42 5.32 -9.15
N ARG A 132 1.09 5.45 -9.27
CA ARG A 132 0.45 5.76 -10.55
C ARG A 132 0.84 7.13 -11.09
N ARG A 133 0.94 8.15 -10.23
CA ARG A 133 1.43 9.49 -10.63
C ARG A 133 2.86 9.43 -11.12
N SER A 134 3.74 8.74 -10.38
CA SER A 134 5.13 8.54 -10.79
C SER A 134 5.23 7.85 -12.15
N VAL A 135 4.44 6.81 -12.41
CA VAL A 135 4.37 6.17 -13.74
C VAL A 135 3.96 7.15 -14.84
N PHE A 136 2.92 7.96 -14.61
CA PHE A 136 2.51 8.98 -15.58
C PHE A 136 3.60 10.02 -15.86
N LEU A 137 4.29 10.50 -14.82
CA LEU A 137 5.37 11.47 -14.96
C LEU A 137 6.58 10.88 -15.71
N TRP A 138 6.95 9.62 -15.43
CA TRP A 138 7.98 8.93 -16.19
C TRP A 138 7.60 8.76 -17.66
N SER A 139 6.38 8.34 -17.97
CA SER A 139 5.92 8.25 -19.37
C SER A 139 5.88 9.61 -20.07
N ALA A 140 5.61 10.69 -19.33
CA ALA A 140 5.67 12.05 -19.87
C ALA A 140 7.11 12.48 -20.18
N LEU A 141 8.09 12.11 -19.33
CA LEU A 141 9.51 12.33 -19.62
C LEU A 141 9.96 11.60 -20.89
N ASP A 142 9.63 10.30 -21.02
CA ASP A 142 9.94 9.51 -22.21
C ASP A 142 9.38 10.18 -23.48
N LEU A 143 8.13 10.64 -23.42
CA LEU A 143 7.48 11.34 -24.53
C LEU A 143 8.18 12.68 -24.86
N LEU A 144 8.59 13.46 -23.86
CA LEU A 144 9.30 14.71 -24.09
C LEU A 144 10.67 14.48 -24.73
N GLU A 145 11.37 13.42 -24.34
CA GLU A 145 12.65 13.04 -24.95
C GLU A 145 12.47 12.63 -26.42
N ASP A 146 11.42 11.86 -26.72
CA ASP A 146 11.03 11.54 -28.10
C ASP A 146 10.69 12.79 -28.92
N CYS A 147 9.90 13.71 -28.36
CA CYS A 147 9.57 14.98 -28.99
C CYS A 147 10.81 15.83 -29.28
N ALA A 148 11.72 15.96 -28.31
CA ALA A 148 12.98 16.67 -28.48
C ALA A 148 13.84 16.02 -29.57
N GLY A 149 13.86 14.68 -29.63
CA GLY A 149 14.49 13.92 -30.71
C GLY A 149 13.94 14.31 -32.09
N ARG A 150 12.61 14.32 -32.24
CA ARG A 150 11.94 14.71 -33.50
C ARG A 150 12.25 16.14 -33.91
N VAL A 151 12.15 17.09 -32.99
CA VAL A 151 12.41 18.53 -33.25
C VAL A 151 13.85 18.77 -33.75
N ARG A 152 14.83 18.01 -33.23
CA ARG A 152 16.22 18.09 -33.69
C ARG A 152 16.39 17.64 -35.15
N THR A 153 15.61 16.65 -35.58
CA THR A 153 15.72 16.05 -36.93
C THR A 153 14.75 16.62 -37.95
N GLU A 154 13.76 17.40 -37.51
CA GLU A 154 12.68 17.91 -38.36
C GLU A 154 13.20 18.85 -39.44
N GLN A 155 12.71 18.66 -40.67
CA GLN A 155 13.07 19.46 -41.83
C GLN A 155 12.01 20.54 -42.03
N GLY A 156 12.42 21.80 -42.11
CA GLY A 156 11.51 22.94 -42.32
C GLY A 156 11.30 23.85 -41.11
N LEU A 157 11.87 23.52 -39.95
CA LEU A 157 12.02 24.47 -38.83
C LEU A 157 13.22 25.40 -39.07
N SER A 158 13.03 26.70 -38.81
CA SER A 158 14.16 27.63 -38.74
C SER A 158 15.03 27.30 -37.52
N ASP A 159 16.31 27.66 -37.56
CA ASP A 159 17.23 27.43 -36.43
C ASP A 159 16.72 28.09 -35.14
N THR A 160 16.17 29.30 -35.24
CA THR A 160 15.55 30.02 -34.11
C THR A 160 14.32 29.29 -33.59
N GLY A 161 13.39 28.88 -34.47
CA GLY A 161 12.18 28.17 -34.05
C GLY A 161 12.49 26.81 -33.44
N ARG A 162 13.53 26.12 -33.93
CA ARG A 162 14.02 24.87 -33.33
C ARG A 162 14.57 25.11 -31.92
N ALA A 163 15.37 26.16 -31.74
CA ALA A 163 15.95 26.50 -30.44
C ALA A 163 14.86 26.83 -29.40
N ASP A 164 13.85 27.62 -29.79
CA ASP A 164 12.75 28.01 -28.92
C ASP A 164 11.94 26.78 -28.44
N VAL A 165 11.56 25.88 -29.36
CA VAL A 165 10.81 24.66 -29.00
C VAL A 165 11.63 23.73 -28.10
N LEU A 166 12.94 23.58 -28.36
CA LEU A 166 13.80 22.77 -27.50
C LEU A 166 13.95 23.36 -26.09
N ALA A 167 13.99 24.68 -25.97
CA ALA A 167 14.01 25.37 -24.68
C ALA A 167 12.70 25.15 -23.90
N ASP A 168 11.56 25.24 -24.57
CA ASP A 168 10.25 24.94 -23.96
C ASP A 168 10.16 23.49 -23.48
N LEU A 169 10.59 22.53 -24.31
CA LEU A 169 10.61 21.10 -23.93
C LEU A 169 11.54 20.83 -22.74
N ALA A 170 12.70 21.49 -22.69
CA ALA A 170 13.62 21.39 -21.56
C ALA A 170 13.01 21.95 -20.27
N SER A 171 12.35 23.10 -20.34
CA SER A 171 11.64 23.71 -19.20
C SER A 171 10.55 22.77 -18.64
N VAL A 172 9.75 22.14 -19.51
CA VAL A 172 8.74 21.17 -19.07
C VAL A 172 9.38 19.92 -18.45
N LYS A 173 10.49 19.44 -19.02
CA LYS A 173 11.26 18.32 -18.47
C LYS A 173 11.73 18.61 -17.04
N ASP A 174 12.33 19.78 -16.81
CA ASP A 174 12.82 20.19 -15.48
C ASP A 174 11.69 20.23 -14.43
N VAL A 175 10.51 20.72 -14.81
CA VAL A 175 9.33 20.74 -13.93
C VAL A 175 8.89 19.32 -13.56
N ILE A 176 8.89 18.39 -14.52
CA ILE A 176 8.48 17.00 -14.26
C ILE A 176 9.53 16.27 -13.41
N GLU A 177 10.83 16.48 -13.68
CA GLU A 177 11.91 15.91 -12.86
C GLU A 177 11.85 16.42 -11.42
N GLY A 178 11.58 17.72 -11.22
CA GLY A 178 11.34 18.29 -9.89
C GLY A 178 10.15 17.66 -9.18
N ALA A 179 9.05 17.38 -9.89
CA ALA A 179 7.87 16.73 -9.33
C ALA A 179 8.09 15.24 -8.97
N LEU A 180 9.05 14.56 -9.61
CA LEU A 180 9.44 13.18 -9.30
C LEU A 180 10.33 13.08 -8.06
N GLN A 181 11.02 14.17 -7.69
CA GLN A 181 11.94 14.24 -6.56
C GLN A 181 11.30 14.76 -5.25
N ALA A 182 10.06 15.28 -5.33
CA ALA A 182 9.30 15.84 -4.21
C ALA A 182 8.47 14.79 -3.46
#